data_AF-A0A3G9ITU8-F1
#
_entry.id   AF-A0A3G9ITU8-F1
#
_cell.length_a   1.000
_cell.length_b   1.000
_cell.length_c   1.000
_cell.angle_alpha   90.00
_cell.angle_beta   90.00
_cell.angle_gamma   90.00
#
_symmetry.space_group_name_H-M   'P 1'
#
loop_
_entity.id
_entity.type
_entity.pdbx_description
1 polymer ?
#
loop_
_entity_poly.entity_id
_entity_poly.type
_entity_poly.pdbx_seq_one_letter_code
_entity_poly.pdbx_strand_id
1 'polypeptide(L)' 'MKIYVILSFNDDGMENVYVGADEEKALSLKPEDYDCDALFVEIWEDGEKTDDYRLA' A
#
# COMPACT_ATOMS: atom_id res chain seq x y z
N MET A 1 -13.08 1.55 -11.28
CA MET A 1 -12.42 0.31 -10.79
C MET A 1 -11.43 0.69 -9.72
N LYS A 2 -11.53 0.11 -8.52
CA LYS A 2 -10.68 0.44 -7.37
C LYS A 2 -9.39 -0.39 -7.38
N ILE A 3 -8.25 0.24 -7.11
CA ILE A 3 -6.93 -0.38 -7.00
C ILE A 3 -6.29 0.07 -5.70
N TYR A 4 -5.66 -0.87 -5.02
CA TYR A 4 -4.88 -0.66 -3.81
C TYR A 4 -3.40 -0.81 -4.16
N VAL A 5 -2.62 0.20 -3.85
CA VAL A 5 -1.16 0.20 -3.98
C VAL A 5 -0.57 0.23 -2.59
N ILE A 6 0.15 -0.81 -2.19
CA ILE A 6 0.88 -0.82 -0.91
C ILE A 6 2.32 -0.40 -1.16
N LEU A 7 2.73 0.64 -0.44
CA LEU A 7 4.04 1.25 -0.49
C LEU A 7 4.79 0.90 0.79
N SER A 8 5.95 0.27 0.63
CA SER A 8 6.94 0.07 1.69
C SER A 8 7.92 1.23 1.71
N PHE A 9 8.18 1.78 2.89
CA PHE A 9 9.16 2.83 3.11
C PHE A 9 10.26 2.32 4.05
N ASN A 10 11.50 2.48 3.62
CA ASN A 10 12.70 2.19 4.41
C ASN A 10 13.82 3.20 4.08
N ASP A 11 14.99 3.01 4.69
CA ASP A 11 16.19 3.84 4.46
C ASP A 11 16.62 3.89 2.97
N ASP A 12 16.33 2.84 2.19
CA ASP A 12 16.67 2.75 0.77
C ASP A 12 15.64 3.45 -0.14
N GLY A 13 14.47 3.80 0.41
CA GLY A 13 13.45 4.61 -0.26
C GLY A 13 12.04 4.03 -0.17
N MET A 14 11.29 4.15 -1.27
CA MET A 14 9.91 3.72 -1.40
C MET A 14 9.79 2.63 -2.46
N GLU A 15 9.16 1.51 -2.12
CA GLU A 15 8.90 0.39 -3.03
C GLU A 15 7.43 -0.02 -3.04
N ASN A 16 6.90 -0.35 -4.22
CA ASN A 16 5.55 -0.91 -4.34
C ASN A 16 5.60 -2.41 -4.04
N VAL A 17 5.06 -2.82 -2.90
CA VAL A 17 5.04 -4.24 -2.49
C VAL A 17 3.77 -4.97 -2.88
N TYR A 18 2.70 -4.24 -3.19
CA TYR A 18 1.47 -4.81 -3.74
C TYR A 18 0.73 -3.80 -4.63
N VAL A 19 0.17 -4.29 -5.73
CA VAL A 19 -0.74 -3.54 -6.60
C VAL A 19 -1.86 -4.48 -7.02
N GLY A 20 -3.10 -4.18 -6.65
CA GLY A 20 -4.23 -5.03 -7.01
C GLY A 20 -5.59 -4.52 -6.54
N ALA A 21 -6.66 -5.18 -6.97
CA ALA A 21 -8.03 -4.83 -6.62
C ALA A 21 -8.57 -5.56 -5.36
N ASP A 22 -7.81 -6.51 -4.81
CA ASP A 22 -8.21 -7.24 -3.60
C ASP A 22 -7.92 -6.40 -2.35
N GLU A 23 -8.99 -5.84 -1.80
CA GLU A 23 -8.99 -5.00 -0.59
C GLU A 23 -8.60 -5.78 0.66
N GLU A 24 -9.18 -6.96 0.86
CA GLU A 24 -8.93 -7.78 2.06
C GLU A 24 -7.46 -8.17 2.13
N LYS A 25 -6.88 -8.54 1.00
CA LYS A 25 -5.44 -8.77 0.90
C LYS A 25 -4.64 -7.49 1.16
N ALA A 26 -4.97 -6.37 0.51
CA ALA A 26 -4.22 -5.13 0.66
C ALA A 26 -4.17 -4.64 2.12
N LEU A 27 -5.30 -4.71 2.82
CA LEU A 27 -5.45 -4.21 4.19
C LEU A 27 -5.01 -5.21 5.27
N SER A 28 -4.73 -6.46 4.90
CA SER A 28 -4.17 -7.46 5.82
C SER A 28 -2.64 -7.45 5.86
N LEU A 29 -1.98 -6.75 4.94
CA LEU A 29 -0.53 -6.59 4.90
C LEU A 29 -0.04 -5.72 6.06
N LYS A 30 1.07 -6.13 6.67
CA LYS A 30 1.67 -5.45 7.81
C LYS A 30 3.11 -5.07 7.55
N PRO A 31 3.63 -4.01 8.20
CA PRO A 31 5.05 -3.69 8.14
C PRO A 31 5.93 -4.88 8.50
N GLU A 32 5.53 -5.73 9.44
CA GLU A 32 6.27 -6.94 9.86
C GLU A 32 6.48 -7.98 8.74
N ASP A 33 5.67 -7.94 7.68
CA ASP A 33 5.81 -8.81 6.52
C ASP A 33 6.91 -8.33 5.55
N TYR A 34 7.44 -7.12 5.76
CA TYR A 34 8.43 -6.45 4.91
C TYR A 34 9.57 -5.88 5.77
N ASP A 35 10.78 -5.77 5.22
CA ASP A 35 11.88 -5.10 5.92
C ASP A 35 11.74 -3.58 5.75
N CYS A 36 10.82 -2.98 6.49
CA CYS A 36 10.40 -1.58 6.31
C CYS A 36 10.06 -0.85 7.61
N ASP A 37 10.16 0.48 7.57
CA ASP A 37 9.80 1.38 8.69
C ASP A 37 8.30 1.72 8.70
N ALA A 38 7.68 1.74 7.52
CA ALA A 38 6.25 2.03 7.38
C ALA A 38 5.66 1.45 6.10
N LEU A 39 4.40 1.01 6.20
CA LEU A 39 3.55 0.74 5.04
C LEU A 39 2.49 1.82 4.88
N PHE A 40 2.22 2.17 3.63
CA PHE A 40 1.09 3.01 3.25
C PHE A 40 0.25 2.28 2.22
N VAL A 41 -1.05 2.52 2.25
CA VAL A 41 -1.97 2.16 1.18
C VAL A 41 -2.37 3.42 0.45
N GLU A 42 -2.26 3.41 -0.88
CA GLU A 42 -2.94 4.36 -1.75
C GLU A 42 -4.14 3.68 -2.40
N ILE A 43 -5.27 4.38 -2.37
CA ILE A 43 -6.51 3.96 -3.00
C ILE A 43 -6.68 4.78 -4.29
N TRP A 44 -6.80 4.07 -5.39
CA TRP A 44 -7.00 4.63 -6.71
C TRP A 44 -8.33 4.19 -7.28
N GLU A 45 -9.09 5.12 -7.85
CA GLU A 45 -10.35 4.86 -8.53
C GLU A 45 -10.42 5.65 -9.84
N ASP A 46 -10.76 4.95 -10.92
CA ASP A 46 -10.92 5.54 -12.27
C ASP A 46 -9.71 6.34 -12.77
N GLY A 47 -8.51 5.94 -12.33
CA GLY A 47 -7.24 6.53 -12.73
C GLY A 47 -6.79 7.71 -11.86
N GLU A 48 -7.57 8.08 -10.85
CA GLU A 48 -7.23 9.13 -9.90
C GLU A 48 -7.02 8.55 -8.50
N LYS A 49 -6.06 9.10 -7.74
CA LYS A 49 -5.88 8.75 -6.33
C LYS A 49 -7.00 9.39 -5.52
N THR A 50 -7.76 8.58 -4.78
CA THR A 50 -8.89 9.04 -3.97
C THR A 50 -8.59 9.11 -2.48
N ASP A 51 -7.66 8.28 -1.99
CA ASP A 51 -7.28 8.27 -0.58
C ASP A 51 -5.87 7.69 -0.38
N ASP A 52 -5.23 8.00 0.75
CA ASP A 52 -4.04 7.32 1.23
C ASP A 52 -3.90 7.39 2.75
N TYR A 53 -3.41 6.31 3.35
CA TYR A 53 -3.14 6.27 4.79
C TYR A 53 -2.10 5.21 5.14
N ARG A 54 -1.53 5.36 6.34
CA ARG A 54 -0.56 4.41 6.90
C ARG A 54 -1.27 3.16 7.39
N LEU A 55 -0.75 1.98 7.04
CA LEU A 55 -1.18 0.69 7.60
C LEU A 55 -0.54 0.49 9.00
N ALA A 56 -1.33 -0.09 9.91
CA ALA A 56 -0.98 -0.26 11.32
C ALA A 56 -0.14 -1.51 11.59
#